data_AF-A0A7W1YHV9-F1
#
_entry.id   AF-A0A7W1YHV9-F1
#
_cell.length_a   1.000
_cell.length_b   1.000
_cell.length_c   1.000
_cell.angle_alpha   90.00
_cell.angle_beta   90.00
_cell.angle_gamma   90.00
#
_symmetry.space_group_name_H-M   'P 1'
#
loop_
_entity.id
_entity.type
_entity.pdbx_description
1 polymer ?
#
loop_
_entity_poly.entity_id
_entity_poly.type
_entity_poly.pdbx_seq_one_letter_code
_entity_poly.pdbx_strand_id
1 'polypeptide(L)'
;MRHILALILSLSFAGAAMAEDAPKAVNTVCPASGHDIDPAVAPIKAKDSAGKEVEIGVCCNKCAAKVKADPKKYVAAAEANKKL
;
A
#
# COMPACT_ATOMS: atom_id res chain seq x y z
N MET A 1 -43.77 -39.03 -18.40
CA MET A 1 -43.62 -38.90 -16.93
C MET A 1 -42.17 -39.20 -16.59
N ARG A 2 -41.51 -38.26 -15.89
CA ARG A 2 -40.24 -38.44 -15.14
C ARG A 2 -39.08 -38.96 -16.00
N HIS A 3 -37.99 -38.24 -16.24
CA HIS A 3 -37.00 -37.71 -15.30
C HIS A 3 -36.25 -36.59 -16.04
N ILE A 4 -36.37 -35.32 -15.66
CA ILE A 4 -35.53 -34.56 -14.71
C ILE A 4 -34.02 -34.59 -15.07
N LEU A 5 -33.45 -33.38 -15.04
CA LEU A 5 -32.04 -32.99 -14.99
C LEU A 5 -31.32 -32.83 -16.32
N ALA A 6 -30.53 -31.78 -16.56
CA ALA A 6 -30.36 -30.46 -15.97
C ALA A 6 -29.36 -29.79 -16.91
N LEU A 7 -29.81 -28.79 -17.66
CA LEU A 7 -28.98 -27.99 -18.54
C LEU A 7 -28.19 -27.03 -17.65
N ILE A 8 -27.01 -27.46 -17.17
CA ILE A 8 -26.09 -26.58 -16.45
C ILE A 8 -25.00 -26.20 -17.44
N LEU A 9 -25.30 -25.12 -18.16
CA LEU A 9 -24.34 -24.27 -18.86
C LEU A 9 -23.35 -23.76 -17.79
N SER A 10 -22.22 -24.44 -17.64
CA SER A 10 -21.14 -24.00 -16.76
C SER A 10 -20.49 -22.76 -17.38
N LEU A 11 -21.08 -21.61 -17.07
CA LEU A 11 -20.51 -20.29 -17.28
C LEU A 11 -19.31 -20.15 -16.34
N SER A 12 -18.13 -20.55 -16.81
CA SER A 12 -16.85 -20.29 -16.17
C SER A 12 -16.50 -18.81 -16.33
N PHE A 13 -17.22 -17.96 -15.59
CA PHE A 13 -16.88 -16.56 -15.39
C PHE A 13 -16.51 -16.32 -13.93
N ALA A 14 -15.63 -15.34 -13.75
CA ALA A 14 -15.23 -14.71 -12.50
C ALA A 14 -14.12 -15.42 -11.71
N GLY A 15 -12.91 -14.90 -11.92
CA GLY A 15 -11.78 -15.04 -11.02
C GLY A 15 -10.66 -14.11 -11.43
N ALA A 16 -10.95 -12.82 -11.60
CA ALA A 16 -9.93 -11.79 -11.74
C ALA A 16 -9.07 -11.81 -10.46
N ALA A 17 -7.87 -12.39 -10.57
CA ALA A 17 -6.81 -12.15 -9.62
C ALA A 17 -6.44 -10.66 -9.74
N MET A 18 -7.06 -9.82 -8.91
CA MET A 18 -6.51 -8.50 -8.66
C MET A 18 -5.28 -8.73 -7.82
N ALA A 19 -4.13 -8.82 -8.48
CA ALA A 19 -2.84 -8.63 -7.84
C ALA A 19 -2.91 -7.30 -7.10
N GLU A 20 -2.92 -7.39 -5.77
CA GLU A 20 -2.85 -6.26 -4.87
C GLU A 20 -1.54 -5.52 -5.17
N ASP A 21 -1.65 -4.41 -5.90
CA ASP A 21 -0.57 -3.43 -5.99
C ASP A 21 -0.50 -2.80 -4.59
N ALA A 22 0.18 -3.50 -3.68
CA ALA A 22 0.50 -2.99 -2.36
C ALA A 22 1.09 -1.59 -2.53
N PRO A 23 0.64 -0.61 -1.74
CA PRO A 23 0.97 0.78 -2.00
C PRO A 23 2.49 0.94 -1.94
N LYS A 24 3.09 1.36 -3.07
CA LYS A 24 4.55 1.39 -3.28
C LYS A 24 5.11 2.60 -2.56
N ALA A 25 5.15 2.50 -1.23
CA ALA A 25 5.92 3.38 -0.39
C ALA A 25 7.35 3.49 -0.95
N VAL A 26 7.89 4.70 -0.96
CA VAL A 26 9.25 4.97 -1.46
C VAL A 26 10.35 4.40 -0.54
N ASN A 27 9.95 3.88 0.63
CA ASN A 27 10.79 3.45 1.72
C ASN A 27 10.36 2.09 2.24
N THR A 28 11.31 1.30 2.74
CA THR A 28 11.05 0.02 3.41
C THR A 28 11.26 0.11 4.92
N VAL A 29 11.91 1.18 5.39
CA VAL A 29 12.13 1.48 6.80
C VAL A 29 11.39 2.76 7.18
N CYS A 30 10.65 2.71 8.28
CA CYS A 30 9.82 3.79 8.80
C CYS A 30 10.66 5.03 9.15
N PRO A 31 10.47 6.18 8.49
CA PRO A 31 11.28 7.38 8.71
C PRO A 31 11.06 8.03 10.08
N ALA A 32 9.97 7.67 10.77
CA ALA A 32 9.65 8.20 12.09
C ALA A 32 10.26 7.38 13.25
N SER A 33 10.65 6.12 13.02
CA SER A 33 11.06 5.21 14.10
C SER A 33 12.23 4.27 13.77
N GLY A 34 12.58 4.08 12.50
CA GLY A 34 13.67 3.20 12.07
C GLY A 34 13.32 1.70 12.00
N HIS A 35 12.08 1.31 12.32
CA HIS A 35 11.60 -0.06 12.14
C HIS A 35 11.13 -0.34 10.70
N ASP A 36 11.06 -1.59 10.29
CA ASP A 36 10.50 -1.96 8.99
C ASP A 36 9.04 -1.47 8.85
N ILE A 37 8.65 -1.07 7.64
CA ILE A 37 7.29 -0.63 7.37
C ILE A 37 6.30 -1.78 7.53
N ASP A 38 5.07 -1.45 7.91
CA ASP A 38 3.98 -2.41 7.99
C ASP A 38 3.12 -2.26 6.72
N PRO A 39 3.04 -3.28 5.84
CA PRO A 39 2.22 -3.21 4.63
C PRO A 39 0.72 -3.10 4.93
N ALA A 40 0.27 -3.42 6.15
CA ALA A 40 -1.11 -3.20 6.57
C ALA A 40 -1.43 -1.71 6.81
N VAL A 41 -0.42 -0.86 6.95
CA VAL A 41 -0.60 0.59 7.13
C VAL A 41 -0.52 1.31 5.79
N ALA A 42 -1.61 1.95 5.39
CA ALA A 42 -1.67 2.74 4.17
C ALA A 42 -0.60 3.86 4.17
N PRO A 43 0.21 3.96 3.11
CA PRO A 43 1.20 5.03 2.96
C PRO A 43 0.59 6.42 2.93
N ILE A 44 1.39 7.38 3.36
CA ILE A 44 1.02 8.79 3.45
C ILE A 44 1.54 9.49 2.20
N LYS A 45 0.63 10.09 1.43
CA LYS A 45 1.01 10.88 0.25
C LYS A 45 1.66 12.19 0.68
N ALA A 46 2.78 12.52 0.06
CA ALA A 46 3.50 13.77 0.23
C ALA A 46 4.03 14.25 -1.13
N LYS A 47 4.54 15.48 -1.15
CA LYS A 47 5.30 16.00 -2.30
C LYS A 47 6.73 16.25 -1.86
N ASP A 48 7.69 15.81 -2.67
CA ASP A 48 9.10 16.14 -2.49
C ASP A 48 9.37 17.62 -2.79
N SER A 49 10.62 18.04 -2.62
CA SER A 49 11.07 19.41 -2.92
C SER A 49 10.97 19.77 -4.40
N ALA A 50 10.91 18.79 -5.31
CA ALA A 50 10.70 18.97 -6.74
C ALA A 50 9.21 18.99 -7.12
N GLY A 51 8.30 18.82 -6.15
CA GLY A 51 6.85 18.77 -6.36
C GLY A 51 6.33 17.41 -6.84
N LYS A 52 7.18 16.39 -6.91
CA LYS A 52 6.78 15.02 -7.29
C LYS A 52 6.09 14.33 -6.12
N GLU A 53 5.03 13.59 -6.44
CA GLU A 53 4.30 12.81 -5.46
C GLU A 53 5.11 11.59 -4.99
N VAL A 54 5.09 11.39 -3.67
CA VAL A 54 5.76 10.27 -3.00
C VAL A 54 4.83 9.69 -1.96
N GLU A 55 4.90 8.38 -1.78
CA GLU A 55 4.15 7.66 -0.76
C GLU A 55 5.10 7.24 0.37
N ILE A 56 4.80 7.66 1.60
CA ILE A 56 5.62 7.39 2.78
C ILE A 56 5.01 6.23 3.56
N GLY A 57 5.69 5.10 3.62
CA GLY A 57 5.34 3.94 4.43
C GLY A 57 5.79 4.10 5.88
N VAL A 58 5.03 3.53 6.82
CA VAL A 58 5.33 3.58 8.25
C VAL A 58 5.04 2.23 8.91
N CYS A 59 5.63 2.00 10.08
CA CYS A 59 5.49 0.74 10.83
C CYS A 59 4.20 0.61 11.65
N CYS A 60 3.44 1.70 11.86
CA CYS A 60 2.21 1.68 12.67
C CYS A 60 1.36 2.93 12.47
N ASN A 61 0.08 2.86 12.91
CA ASN A 61 -0.87 3.97 12.87
C ASN A 61 -0.40 5.22 13.65
N LYS A 62 0.36 5.05 14.74
CA LYS A 62 0.90 6.18 15.50
C LYS A 62 1.96 6.95 14.70
N CYS A 63 2.82 6.24 13.98
CA CYS A 63 3.75 6.84 13.03
C CYS A 63 3.00 7.48 11.86
N ALA A 64 1.92 6.85 11.38
CA ALA A 64 1.08 7.43 10.33
C ALA A 64 0.50 8.78 10.75
N ALA A 65 -0.02 8.90 11.97
CA ALA A 65 -0.54 10.17 12.50
C ALA A 65 0.54 11.27 12.57
N LYS A 66 1.77 10.91 13.00
CA LYS A 66 2.90 11.85 13.04
C LYS A 66 3.31 12.32 11.63
N VAL A 67 3.43 11.38 10.69
CA VAL A 67 3.79 11.71 9.30
C VAL A 67 2.69 12.51 8.62
N LYS A 68 1.41 12.21 8.87
CA LYS A 68 0.28 13.00 8.33
C LYS A 68 0.26 14.44 8.84
N ALA A 69 0.78 14.71 10.05
CA ALA A 69 0.82 16.06 10.61
C ALA A 69 1.85 16.96 9.89
N ASP A 70 2.97 16.41 9.45
CA ASP A 70 3.99 17.13 8.68
C ASP A 70 4.67 16.20 7.66
N PRO A 71 3.99 15.86 6.56
CA PRO A 71 4.48 14.85 5.62
C PRO A 71 5.75 15.30 4.91
N LYS A 72 5.89 16.60 4.63
CA LYS A 72 7.05 17.18 3.93
C LYS A 72 8.34 16.96 4.70
N LYS A 73 8.30 17.06 6.04
CA LYS A 73 9.46 16.80 6.90
C LYS A 73 10.00 15.37 6.79
N TYR A 74 9.15 14.40 6.46
CA TYR A 74 9.53 12.99 6.40
C TYR A 74 9.86 12.49 4.99
N VAL A 75 9.67 13.30 3.94
CA VAL A 75 9.96 12.89 2.55
C VAL A 75 11.42 12.50 2.38
N ALA A 76 12.35 13.39 2.74
CA ALA A 76 13.78 13.14 2.58
C ALA A 76 14.24 11.88 3.34
N ALA A 77 13.71 11.68 4.56
CA ALA A 77 14.00 10.50 5.36
C ALA A 77 13.40 9.24 4.74
N ALA A 78 12.19 9.29 4.18
CA ALA A 78 11.59 8.15 3.48
C ALA A 78 12.43 7.77 2.25
N GLU A 79 12.80 8.74 1.41
CA GLU A 79 13.58 8.49 0.19
C GLU A 79 14.97 7.89 0.46
N ALA A 80 15.58 8.24 1.59
CA ALA A 80 16.86 7.68 2.04
C ALA A 80 16.73 6.28 2.66
N ASN A 81 15.59 5.96 3.27
CA ASN A 81 15.34 4.72 4.01
C ASN A 81 14.85 3.57 3.11
N LYS A 82 15.64 3.27 2.08
CA LYS A 82 15.46 2.13 1.18
C LYS A 82 16.41 1.01 1.61
N LYS A 83 15.90 -0.17 1.96
CA LYS A 83 16.70 -1.40 1.92
C LYS A 83 16.91 -1.71 0.44
N LEU A 84 18.11 -1.42 -0.05
CA LEU A 84 18.59 -1.82 -1.38
C LEU A 84 18.74 -3.35 -1.44
#